data_AF-A0A9J6DGW2-F1
#
_entry.id   AF-A0A9J6DGW2-F1
#
_cell.length_a   1.000
_cell.length_b   1.000
_cell.length_c   1.000
_cell.angle_alpha   90.00
_cell.angle_beta   90.00
_cell.angle_gamma   90.00
#
_symmetry.space_group_name_H-M   'P 1'
#
loop_
_entity.id
_entity.type
_entity.pdbx_description
1 polymer ?
#
loop_
_entity_poly.entity_id
_entity_poly.type
_entity_poly.pdbx_seq_one_letter_code
_entity_poly.pdbx_strand_id
1 'polypeptide(L)'
;MTLRSLRCLSPNAREEESSGSELRCLAMKLPQVIQPSEISMLMDEYTVFQLDTLESAENIDEYWRAAFDLKKGDGTTKYPLLSKLVKALLSIPHGNADVERGFSENRRLLQDRAWLTLESFNGIRHVVSYGKRFDSDPSSFTITPEVLKVVRNSKKRYSERLALEKEQSAKRPREEPEVGPNSEGQDIQKEVESTKKMLTNAELLIAYGLKTKDFAEVESGNSLLASGKSRLEMAIQKLAGSRKKPARK
;
A
#
# COMPACT_ATOMS: atom_id res chain seq x y z
N MET A 1 1.65 17.08 4.97
CA MET A 1 0.75 17.65 6.00
C MET A 1 1.38 17.31 7.34
N THR A 2 1.81 18.28 8.13
CA THR A 2 2.48 18.00 9.41
C THR A 2 1.42 17.94 10.51
N LEU A 3 1.48 16.96 11.41
CA LEU A 3 0.55 16.86 12.55
C LEU A 3 0.50 18.15 13.37
N ARG A 4 1.57 18.94 13.34
CA ARG A 4 1.66 20.27 13.97
C ARG A 4 0.58 21.24 13.48
N SER A 5 0.23 21.23 12.20
CA SER A 5 -0.83 22.09 11.65
C SER A 5 -2.24 21.67 12.07
N LEU A 6 -2.44 20.49 12.66
CA LEU A 6 -3.74 20.08 13.23
C LEU A 6 -3.96 20.65 14.64
N ARG A 7 -2.95 21.31 15.23
CA ARG A 7 -3.07 21.91 16.57
C ARG A 7 -4.18 22.96 16.63
N CYS A 8 -4.42 23.68 15.54
CA CYS A 8 -5.52 24.64 15.40
C CYS A 8 -6.92 24.06 15.71
N LEU A 9 -7.09 22.72 15.71
CA LEU A 9 -8.34 22.06 16.06
C LEU A 9 -8.55 21.87 17.56
N SER A 10 -7.53 22.14 18.38
CA SER A 10 -7.62 21.98 19.83
C SER A 10 -8.46 23.13 20.41
N PRO A 11 -9.30 22.90 21.44
CA PRO A 11 -10.10 23.97 22.07
C PRO A 11 -9.24 25.17 22.50
N ASN A 12 -8.04 24.90 23.02
CA ASN A 12 -7.08 25.92 23.48
C ASN A 12 -6.41 26.69 22.34
N ALA A 13 -6.33 26.12 21.14
CA ALA A 13 -5.67 26.76 19.99
C ALA A 13 -6.62 27.71 19.24
N ARG A 14 -7.90 27.72 19.61
CA ARG A 14 -8.94 28.54 18.99
C ARG A 14 -8.66 30.05 19.10
N GLU A 15 -8.11 30.47 20.23
CA GLU A 15 -7.77 31.88 20.51
C GLU A 15 -6.41 32.29 19.92
N GLU A 16 -5.65 31.34 19.38
CA GLU A 16 -4.33 31.60 18.83
C GLU A 16 -4.43 32.27 17.45
N GLU A 17 -3.70 33.36 17.25
CA GLU A 17 -3.68 34.11 15.97
C GLU A 17 -3.16 33.27 14.80
N SER A 18 -2.31 32.27 15.09
CA SER A 18 -1.77 31.32 14.11
C SER A 18 -2.83 30.33 13.57
N SER A 19 -3.90 30.07 14.33
CA SER A 19 -4.87 29.01 14.06
C SER A 19 -5.62 29.21 12.73
N GLY A 20 -5.96 30.45 12.39
CA GLY A 20 -6.63 30.77 11.13
C GLY A 20 -5.73 30.53 9.91
N SER A 21 -4.45 30.87 10.01
CA SER A 21 -3.46 30.61 8.95
C SER A 21 -3.23 29.12 8.75
N GLU A 22 -3.15 28.36 9.85
CA GLU A 22 -3.02 26.91 9.81
C GLU A 22 -4.25 26.24 9.18
N LEU A 23 -5.46 26.63 9.58
CA LEU A 23 -6.70 26.09 9.02
C LEU A 23 -6.80 26.39 7.51
N ARG A 24 -6.43 27.61 7.09
CA ARG A 24 -6.40 27.98 5.66
C ARG A 24 -5.40 27.11 4.89
N CYS A 25 -4.21 26.89 5.45
CA CYS A 25 -3.20 26.03 4.84
C CYS A 25 -3.69 24.57 4.73
N LEU A 26 -4.43 24.08 5.73
CA LEU A 26 -5.04 22.75 5.72
C LEU A 26 -6.15 22.64 4.66
N ALA A 27 -7.02 23.65 4.56
CA ALA A 27 -8.08 23.69 3.56
C ALA A 27 -7.53 23.65 2.13
N MET A 28 -6.45 24.42 1.85
CA MET A 28 -5.77 24.39 0.55
C MET A 28 -5.15 23.03 0.21
N LYS A 29 -4.73 22.26 1.22
CA LYS A 29 -4.16 20.92 1.03
C LYS A 29 -5.23 19.83 0.84
N LEU A 30 -6.51 20.15 1.03
CA LEU A 30 -7.64 19.23 0.94
C LEU A 30 -8.70 19.71 -0.07
N PRO A 31 -8.34 19.88 -1.36
CA PRO A 31 -9.27 20.37 -2.39
C PRO A 31 -10.45 19.42 -2.64
N GLN A 32 -10.33 18.14 -2.25
CA GLN A 32 -11.40 17.16 -2.32
C GLN A 32 -12.48 17.37 -1.25
N VAL A 33 -12.16 18.05 -0.15
CA VAL A 33 -13.10 18.32 0.96
C VAL A 33 -13.72 19.71 0.79
N ILE A 34 -12.90 20.72 0.55
CA ILE A 34 -13.33 22.12 0.38
C ILE A 34 -12.75 22.62 -0.93
N GLN A 35 -13.60 23.18 -1.80
CA GLN A 35 -13.11 23.72 -3.06
C GLN A 35 -12.33 25.02 -2.83
N PRO A 36 -11.33 25.36 -3.68
CA PRO A 36 -10.58 26.60 -3.54
C PRO A 36 -11.43 27.88 -3.52
N SER A 37 -12.58 27.87 -4.21
CA SER A 37 -13.57 28.95 -4.21
C SER A 37 -14.30 29.13 -2.88
N GLU A 38 -14.38 28.07 -2.07
CA GLU A 38 -15.10 28.06 -0.79
C GLU A 38 -14.20 28.44 0.40
N ILE A 39 -12.89 28.59 0.19
CA ILE A 39 -11.92 28.87 1.26
C ILE A 39 -12.21 30.21 1.95
N SER A 40 -12.59 31.25 1.20
CA SER A 40 -12.92 32.55 1.80
C SER A 40 -14.12 32.43 2.73
N MET A 41 -15.19 31.75 2.28
CA MET A 41 -16.40 31.51 3.09
C MET A 41 -16.12 30.66 4.33
N LEU A 42 -15.23 29.67 4.21
CA LEU A 42 -14.77 28.87 5.35
C LEU A 42 -14.05 29.74 6.39
N MET A 43 -13.20 30.67 5.97
CA MET A 43 -12.50 31.57 6.91
C MET A 43 -13.48 32.54 7.58
N ASP A 44 -14.50 33.01 6.87
CA ASP A 44 -15.57 33.82 7.46
C ASP A 44 -16.34 33.00 8.52
N GLU A 45 -16.68 31.73 8.23
CA GLU A 45 -17.27 30.83 9.23
C GLU A 45 -16.36 30.63 10.45
N TYR A 46 -15.06 30.48 10.23
CA TYR A 46 -14.09 30.27 11.30
C TYR A 46 -13.94 31.49 12.21
N THR A 47 -13.93 32.71 11.65
CA THR A 47 -13.90 33.94 12.46
C THR A 47 -15.16 34.10 13.31
N VAL A 48 -16.34 33.79 12.75
CA VAL A 48 -17.59 33.76 13.52
C VAL A 48 -17.55 32.67 14.60
N PHE A 49 -17.00 31.51 14.28
CA PHE A 49 -16.79 30.43 15.25
C PHE A 49 -15.86 30.86 16.39
N GLN A 50 -14.81 31.64 16.12
CA GLN A 50 -13.91 32.16 17.15
C GLN A 50 -14.60 33.10 18.15
N LEU A 51 -15.67 33.78 17.74
CA LEU A 51 -16.43 34.71 18.59
C LEU A 51 -17.52 34.04 19.44
N ASP A 52 -17.91 32.81 19.11
CA ASP A 52 -18.94 32.09 19.86
C ASP A 52 -18.45 31.71 21.28
N THR A 53 -19.29 31.20 22.16
CA THR A 53 -18.81 30.59 23.41
C THR A 53 -19.20 29.13 23.40
N LEU A 54 -18.19 28.26 23.39
CA LEU A 54 -18.36 26.82 23.49
C LEU A 54 -17.75 26.38 24.82
N GLU A 55 -18.47 25.56 25.56
CA GLU A 55 -17.95 24.96 26.78
C GLU A 55 -16.75 24.07 26.43
N SER A 56 -15.67 24.21 27.20
CA SER A 56 -14.49 23.38 27.03
C SER A 56 -14.81 21.95 27.44
N ALA A 57 -14.57 20.99 26.56
CA ALA A 57 -14.67 19.57 26.85
C ALA A 57 -13.28 18.94 26.87
N GLU A 58 -13.05 17.97 27.76
CA GLU A 58 -11.79 17.21 27.80
C GLU A 58 -11.57 16.41 26.51
N ASN A 59 -12.66 15.97 25.87
CA ASN A 59 -12.62 15.21 24.63
C ASN A 59 -12.84 16.12 23.40
N ILE A 60 -11.86 16.11 22.48
CA ILE A 60 -11.92 16.86 21.22
C ILE A 60 -13.15 16.51 20.37
N ASP A 61 -13.59 15.24 20.38
CA ASP A 61 -14.76 14.79 19.65
C ASP A 61 -16.05 15.35 20.24
N GLU A 62 -16.14 15.47 21.56
CA GLU A 62 -17.29 16.06 22.24
C GLU A 62 -17.36 17.57 22.03
N TYR A 63 -16.21 18.25 22.11
CA TYR A 63 -16.10 19.67 21.80
C TYR A 63 -16.58 19.99 20.38
N TRP A 64 -16.07 19.26 19.37
CA TRP A 64 -16.48 19.50 17.99
C TRP A 64 -17.89 19.01 17.69
N ARG A 65 -18.39 17.98 18.38
CA ARG A 65 -19.80 17.59 18.29
C ARG A 65 -20.73 18.74 18.71
N ALA A 66 -20.44 19.41 19.82
CA ALA A 66 -21.20 20.57 20.26
C ALA A 66 -21.20 21.68 19.19
N ALA A 67 -20.04 21.94 18.56
CA ALA A 67 -19.94 22.91 17.45
C ALA A 67 -20.74 22.49 16.20
N PHE A 68 -20.80 21.20 15.89
CA PHE A 68 -21.53 20.66 14.74
C PHE A 68 -23.05 20.68 14.93
N ASP A 69 -23.51 20.56 16.18
CA ASP A 69 -24.93 20.52 16.52
C ASP A 69 -25.58 21.91 16.61
N LEU A 70 -24.76 22.98 16.59
CA LEU A 70 -25.26 24.35 16.52
C LEU A 70 -26.05 24.57 15.23
N LYS A 71 -27.29 25.03 15.37
CA LYS A 71 -28.19 25.37 14.26
C LYS A 71 -28.47 26.87 14.20
N LYS A 72 -28.65 27.39 12.99
CA LYS A 72 -29.22 28.72 12.76
C LYS A 72 -30.73 28.71 13.04
N GLY A 73 -31.34 29.88 13.09
CA GLY A 73 -32.80 30.02 13.24
C GLY A 73 -33.62 29.25 12.20
N ASP A 74 -33.05 29.04 11.01
CA ASP A 74 -33.67 28.31 9.90
C ASP A 74 -33.47 26.77 9.98
N GLY A 75 -32.91 26.25 11.07
CA GLY A 75 -32.68 24.82 11.28
C GLY A 75 -31.48 24.22 10.52
N THR A 76 -30.79 25.03 9.70
CA THR A 76 -29.54 24.65 9.02
C THR A 76 -28.35 24.69 9.99
N THR A 77 -27.33 23.88 9.72
CA THR A 77 -26.10 23.86 10.54
C THR A 77 -25.43 25.23 10.53
N LYS A 78 -24.98 25.71 11.69
CA LYS A 78 -24.38 27.05 11.83
C LYS A 78 -23.08 27.19 11.03
N TYR A 79 -22.27 26.13 11.01
CA TYR A 79 -20.96 26.10 10.37
C TYR A 79 -20.80 24.91 9.39
N PRO A 80 -21.45 24.93 8.23
CA PRO A 80 -21.45 23.79 7.31
C PRO A 80 -20.06 23.48 6.71
N LEU A 81 -19.29 24.49 6.30
CA LEU A 81 -17.97 24.28 5.69
C LEU A 81 -16.94 23.89 6.74
N LEU A 82 -16.95 24.57 7.89
CA LEU A 82 -16.06 24.24 9.01
C LEU A 82 -16.33 22.82 9.51
N SER A 83 -17.60 22.44 9.69
CA SER A 83 -17.97 21.08 10.13
C SER A 83 -17.46 20.02 9.16
N LYS A 84 -17.56 20.28 7.85
CA LYS A 84 -17.10 19.36 6.81
C LYS A 84 -15.58 19.18 6.86
N LEU A 85 -14.84 20.29 6.96
CA LEU A 85 -13.38 20.26 7.01
C LEU A 85 -12.88 19.57 8.29
N VAL A 86 -13.40 19.95 9.46
CA VAL A 86 -12.95 19.39 10.74
C VAL A 86 -13.25 17.89 10.82
N LYS A 87 -14.44 17.44 10.38
CA LYS A 87 -14.74 16.00 10.30
C LYS A 87 -13.73 15.25 9.44
N ALA A 88 -13.38 15.81 8.28
CA ALA A 88 -12.38 15.20 7.40
C ALA A 88 -11.00 15.15 8.06
N LEU A 89 -10.58 16.22 8.77
CA LEU A 89 -9.30 16.29 9.46
C LEU A 89 -9.21 15.32 10.63
N LEU A 90 -10.25 15.22 11.46
CA LEU A 90 -10.30 14.29 12.60
C LEU A 90 -10.45 12.83 12.17
N SER A 91 -10.90 12.58 10.94
CA SER A 91 -10.95 11.22 10.36
C SER A 91 -9.59 10.73 9.84
N ILE A 92 -8.55 11.57 9.86
CA ILE A 92 -7.21 11.17 9.43
C ILE A 92 -6.57 10.35 10.55
N PRO A 93 -6.22 9.07 10.30
CA PRO A 93 -5.51 8.27 11.30
C PRO A 93 -4.14 8.90 11.57
N HIS A 94 -3.87 9.21 12.85
CA HIS A 94 -2.68 9.94 13.28
C HIS A 94 -1.53 9.02 13.73
N GLY A 95 -1.68 7.70 13.57
CA GLY A 95 -0.65 6.72 13.91
C GLY A 95 -0.89 5.36 13.29
N ASN A 96 0.09 4.47 13.43
CA ASN A 96 -0.01 3.11 12.91
C ASN A 96 -0.87 2.19 13.78
N ALA A 97 -1.33 2.65 14.95
CA ALA A 97 -2.09 1.85 15.90
C ALA A 97 -3.36 1.24 15.28
N ASP A 98 -4.10 1.99 14.45
CA ASP A 98 -5.28 1.48 13.76
C ASP A 98 -4.94 0.42 12.70
N VAL A 99 -3.80 0.61 12.02
CA VAL A 99 -3.28 -0.34 11.04
C VAL A 99 -2.82 -1.63 11.74
N GLU A 100 -2.13 -1.51 12.87
CA GLU A 100 -1.66 -2.62 13.69
C GLU A 100 -2.82 -3.39 14.31
N ARG A 101 -3.83 -2.70 14.84
CA ARG A 101 -5.09 -3.31 15.28
C ARG A 101 -5.75 -4.05 14.13
N GLY A 102 -5.79 -3.46 12.94
CA GLY A 102 -6.25 -4.11 11.72
C GLY A 102 -5.47 -5.39 11.41
N PHE A 103 -4.15 -5.39 11.55
CA PHE A 103 -3.33 -6.59 11.37
C PHE A 103 -3.59 -7.66 12.43
N SER A 104 -3.77 -7.31 13.70
CA SER A 104 -4.14 -8.26 14.75
C SER A 104 -5.51 -8.91 14.48
N GLU A 105 -6.50 -8.12 14.06
CA GLU A 105 -7.81 -8.64 13.67
C GLU A 105 -7.72 -9.55 12.44
N ASN A 106 -6.92 -9.14 11.44
CA ASN A 106 -6.68 -9.95 10.24
C ASN A 106 -5.98 -11.27 10.58
N ARG A 107 -5.01 -11.26 11.50
CA ARG A 107 -4.31 -12.46 11.98
C ARG A 107 -5.30 -13.45 12.60
N ARG A 108 -6.24 -12.97 13.41
CA ARG A 108 -7.30 -13.81 14.01
C ARG A 108 -8.21 -14.42 12.93
N LEU A 109 -8.52 -13.69 11.86
CA LEU A 109 -9.34 -14.19 10.75
C LEU A 109 -8.60 -15.19 9.85
N LEU A 110 -7.27 -15.08 9.76
CA LEU A 110 -6.42 -15.97 8.96
C LEU A 110 -5.92 -17.20 9.72
N GLN A 111 -6.10 -17.23 11.05
CA GLN A 111 -5.77 -18.39 11.86
C GLN A 111 -6.55 -19.61 11.32
N ASP A 112 -5.82 -20.65 10.92
CA ASP A 112 -6.32 -21.88 10.28
C ASP A 112 -6.93 -21.71 8.87
N ARG A 113 -6.80 -20.51 8.27
CA ARG A 113 -7.39 -20.16 6.96
C ARG A 113 -6.40 -19.52 5.99
N ALA A 114 -5.12 -19.90 6.08
CA ALA A 114 -4.04 -19.34 5.26
C ALA A 114 -4.21 -19.54 3.73
N TRP A 115 -5.08 -20.48 3.32
CA TRP A 115 -5.34 -20.81 1.92
C TRP A 115 -6.47 -19.98 1.29
N LEU A 116 -7.05 -19.01 2.03
CA LEU A 116 -8.10 -18.17 1.50
C LEU A 116 -7.57 -17.22 0.43
N THR A 117 -8.35 -17.08 -0.65
CA THR A 117 -8.13 -16.03 -1.64
C THR A 117 -8.42 -14.66 -1.02
N LEU A 118 -7.73 -13.63 -1.51
CA LEU A 118 -7.90 -12.24 -1.04
C LEU A 118 -9.37 -11.78 -1.11
N GLU A 119 -10.10 -12.18 -2.15
CA GLU A 119 -11.53 -11.89 -2.32
C GLU A 119 -12.37 -12.47 -1.18
N SER A 120 -12.13 -13.73 -0.83
CA SER A 120 -12.86 -14.43 0.24
C SER A 120 -12.52 -13.82 1.60
N PHE A 121 -11.25 -13.46 1.80
CA PHE A 121 -10.79 -12.78 3.00
C PHE A 121 -11.47 -11.41 3.18
N ASN A 122 -11.47 -10.57 2.13
CA ASN A 122 -12.13 -9.26 2.15
C ASN A 122 -13.64 -9.39 2.39
N GLY A 123 -14.28 -10.41 1.80
CA GLY A 123 -15.70 -10.70 2.04
C GLY A 123 -16.00 -11.00 3.51
N ILE A 124 -15.22 -11.89 4.14
CA ILE A 124 -15.36 -12.20 5.58
C ILE A 124 -15.13 -10.95 6.42
N ARG A 125 -14.07 -10.19 6.12
CA ARG A 125 -13.73 -8.96 6.84
C ARG A 125 -14.88 -7.95 6.78
N HIS A 126 -15.48 -7.73 5.62
CA HIS A 126 -16.61 -6.82 5.48
C HIS A 126 -17.81 -7.24 6.34
N VAL A 127 -18.15 -8.53 6.37
CA VAL A 127 -19.27 -9.04 7.19
C VAL A 127 -18.99 -8.86 8.68
N VAL A 128 -17.79 -9.22 9.13
CA VAL A 128 -17.39 -9.07 10.55
C VAL A 128 -17.36 -7.60 10.96
N SER A 129 -16.78 -6.72 10.14
CA SER A 129 -16.75 -5.28 10.40
C SER A 129 -18.15 -4.67 10.41
N TYR A 130 -19.06 -5.14 9.55
CA TYR A 130 -20.45 -4.69 9.56
C TYR A 130 -21.19 -5.17 10.81
N GLY A 131 -21.00 -6.44 11.21
CA GLY A 131 -21.61 -6.99 12.43
C GLY A 131 -21.19 -6.26 13.71
N LYS A 132 -19.93 -5.81 13.80
CA LYS A 132 -19.44 -4.97 14.92
C LYS A 132 -20.21 -3.65 15.08
N ARG A 133 -20.87 -3.13 14.04
CA ARG A 133 -21.68 -1.90 14.13
C ARG A 133 -22.99 -2.10 14.89
N PHE A 134 -23.42 -3.34 15.06
CA PHE A 134 -24.66 -3.72 15.73
C PHE A 134 -24.39 -4.62 16.93
N ASP A 135 -23.30 -4.35 17.65
CA ASP A 135 -22.85 -5.13 18.83
C ASP A 135 -22.72 -6.64 18.58
N SER A 136 -22.53 -7.03 17.33
CA SER A 136 -22.47 -8.43 16.88
C SER A 136 -23.75 -9.23 17.15
N ASP A 137 -24.91 -8.58 17.37
CA ASP A 137 -26.20 -9.27 17.47
C ASP A 137 -26.71 -9.64 16.06
N PRO A 138 -26.84 -10.95 15.73
CA PRO A 138 -27.35 -11.38 14.45
C PRO A 138 -28.80 -10.96 14.18
N SER A 139 -29.59 -10.72 15.22
CA SER A 139 -31.03 -10.41 15.12
C SER A 139 -31.28 -9.01 14.56
N SER A 140 -30.32 -8.11 14.79
CA SER A 140 -30.33 -6.74 14.26
C SER A 140 -30.03 -6.66 12.76
N PHE A 141 -29.53 -7.74 12.16
CA PHE A 141 -29.03 -7.75 10.79
C PHE A 141 -30.19 -7.88 9.78
N THR A 142 -30.54 -6.78 9.11
CA THR A 142 -31.51 -6.82 8.01
C THR A 142 -30.85 -7.34 6.73
N ILE A 143 -31.10 -8.61 6.38
CA ILE A 143 -30.61 -9.20 5.13
C ILE A 143 -31.42 -8.63 3.96
N THR A 144 -30.77 -7.89 3.07
CA THR A 144 -31.44 -7.38 1.88
C THR A 144 -31.76 -8.51 0.88
N PRO A 145 -32.86 -8.40 0.11
CA PRO A 145 -33.19 -9.38 -0.93
C PRO A 145 -32.08 -9.57 -1.97
N GLU A 146 -31.28 -8.53 -2.22
CA GLU A 146 -30.12 -8.58 -3.10
C GLU A 146 -29.03 -9.49 -2.57
N VAL A 147 -28.72 -9.43 -1.28
CA VAL A 147 -27.76 -10.33 -0.63
C VAL A 147 -28.22 -11.78 -0.77
N LEU A 148 -29.50 -12.06 -0.55
CA LEU A 148 -30.07 -13.39 -0.75
C LEU A 148 -29.93 -13.87 -2.21
N LYS A 149 -30.18 -12.98 -3.18
CA LYS A 149 -29.99 -13.28 -4.61
C LYS A 149 -28.54 -13.58 -4.94
N VAL A 150 -27.58 -12.84 -4.38
CA VAL A 150 -26.15 -13.07 -4.59
C VAL A 150 -25.72 -14.40 -3.97
N VAL A 151 -26.16 -14.71 -2.75
CA VAL A 151 -25.86 -15.99 -2.09
C VAL A 151 -26.38 -17.18 -2.89
N ARG A 152 -27.61 -17.10 -3.43
CA ARG A 152 -28.16 -18.16 -4.29
C ARG A 152 -27.31 -18.41 -5.55
N ASN A 153 -26.72 -17.35 -6.11
CA ASN A 153 -25.87 -17.44 -7.29
C ASN A 153 -24.39 -17.76 -6.98
N SER A 154 -24.00 -17.81 -5.71
CA SER A 154 -22.60 -17.98 -5.30
C SER A 154 -21.99 -19.28 -5.81
N LYS A 155 -22.73 -20.41 -5.73
CA LYS A 155 -22.29 -21.72 -6.23
C LYS A 155 -22.01 -21.70 -7.72
N LYS A 156 -22.89 -21.06 -8.50
CA LYS A 156 -22.73 -20.91 -9.95
C LYS A 156 -21.46 -20.12 -10.28
N ARG A 157 -21.29 -18.95 -9.66
CA ARG A 157 -20.08 -18.12 -9.84
C ARG A 157 -18.80 -18.85 -9.45
N TYR A 158 -18.83 -19.63 -8.36
CA TYR A 158 -17.70 -20.44 -7.94
C TYR A 158 -17.35 -21.51 -8.98
N SER A 159 -18.35 -22.22 -9.51
CA SER A 159 -18.12 -23.22 -10.56
C SER A 159 -17.59 -22.61 -11.87
N GLU A 160 -18.07 -21.43 -12.25
CA GLU A 160 -17.57 -20.69 -13.42
C GLU A 160 -16.11 -20.27 -13.22
N ARG A 161 -15.74 -19.75 -12.04
CA ARG A 161 -14.35 -19.42 -11.72
C ARG A 161 -13.43 -20.64 -11.78
N LEU A 162 -13.85 -21.77 -11.23
CA LEU A 162 -13.10 -23.03 -11.29
C LEU A 162 -12.91 -23.52 -12.73
N ALA A 163 -13.92 -23.37 -13.59
CA ALA A 163 -13.82 -23.74 -15.00
C ALA A 163 -12.80 -22.84 -15.73
N LEU A 164 -12.85 -21.52 -15.49
CA LEU A 164 -11.90 -20.54 -16.02
C LEU A 164 -10.47 -20.81 -15.55
N GLU A 165 -10.27 -21.08 -14.25
CA GLU A 165 -8.95 -21.41 -13.71
C GLU A 165 -8.39 -22.69 -14.32
N LYS A 166 -9.22 -23.73 -14.52
CA LYS A 166 -8.82 -24.96 -15.22
C LYS A 166 -8.41 -24.68 -16.66
N GLU A 167 -9.21 -23.90 -17.39
CA GLU A 167 -8.90 -23.54 -18.78
C GLU A 167 -7.63 -22.70 -18.89
N GLN A 168 -7.42 -21.75 -17.97
CA GLN A 168 -6.19 -20.96 -17.89
C GLN A 168 -4.98 -21.82 -17.50
N SER A 169 -5.13 -22.77 -16.57
CA SER A 169 -4.06 -23.69 -16.20
C SER A 169 -3.69 -24.65 -17.34
N ALA A 170 -4.65 -25.01 -18.19
CA ALA A 170 -4.42 -25.82 -19.39
C ALA A 170 -3.77 -25.02 -20.53
N LYS A 171 -3.98 -23.70 -20.56
CA LYS A 171 -3.39 -22.77 -21.54
C LYS A 171 -2.03 -22.22 -21.10
N ARG A 172 -1.72 -22.22 -19.80
CA ARG A 172 -0.36 -21.97 -19.32
C ARG A 172 0.49 -23.15 -19.80
N PRO A 173 1.61 -22.92 -20.52
CA PRO A 173 2.56 -23.98 -20.78
C PRO A 173 2.90 -24.59 -19.41
N ARG A 174 2.84 -25.91 -19.30
CA ARG A 174 3.51 -26.55 -18.17
C ARG A 174 4.96 -26.10 -18.28
N GLU A 175 5.44 -25.33 -17.31
CA GLU A 175 6.86 -25.36 -16.98
C GLU A 175 7.12 -26.76 -16.45
N GLU A 176 7.16 -27.74 -17.36
CA GLU A 176 7.94 -28.93 -17.12
C GLU A 176 9.36 -28.41 -16.90
N PRO A 177 10.06 -28.81 -15.82
CA PRO A 177 11.47 -28.49 -15.73
C PRO A 177 12.11 -29.05 -17.01
N GLU A 178 12.51 -28.17 -17.92
CA GLU A 178 13.17 -28.54 -19.17
C GLU A 178 14.52 -29.17 -18.82
N VAL A 179 14.53 -30.46 -18.46
CA VAL A 179 15.70 -31.31 -18.62
C VAL A 179 15.70 -31.77 -20.09
N GLY A 180 15.69 -30.80 -21.00
CA GLY A 180 15.93 -31.01 -22.41
C GLY A 180 17.41 -30.76 -22.70
N PRO A 181 18.08 -31.51 -23.59
CA PRO A 181 19.50 -31.31 -23.93
C PRO A 181 19.83 -29.91 -24.51
N ASN A 182 18.83 -29.05 -24.73
CA ASN A 182 18.98 -27.66 -25.13
C ASN A 182 18.99 -26.64 -23.96
N SER A 183 18.54 -26.99 -22.76
CA SER A 183 18.52 -26.07 -21.60
C SER A 183 19.93 -25.85 -21.05
N GLU A 184 20.74 -26.90 -20.95
CA GLU A 184 22.15 -26.80 -20.55
C GLU A 184 22.94 -25.84 -21.46
N GLY A 185 22.68 -25.86 -22.77
CA GLY A 185 23.32 -24.96 -23.73
C GLY A 185 22.91 -23.50 -23.54
N GLN A 186 21.62 -23.24 -23.27
CA GLN A 186 21.11 -21.90 -23.00
C GLN A 186 21.58 -21.35 -21.65
N ASP A 187 21.68 -22.19 -20.62
CA ASP A 187 22.15 -21.81 -19.29
C ASP A 187 23.66 -21.52 -19.31
N ILE A 188 24.45 -22.34 -20.00
CA ILE A 188 25.88 -22.06 -20.22
C ILE A 188 26.06 -20.76 -21.03
N GLN A 189 25.21 -20.50 -22.03
CA GLN A 189 25.28 -19.26 -22.81
C GLN A 189 24.96 -18.02 -21.96
N LYS A 190 23.94 -18.09 -21.10
CA LYS A 190 23.61 -17.02 -20.13
C LYS A 190 24.71 -16.82 -19.10
N GLU A 191 25.31 -17.91 -18.60
CA GLU A 191 26.43 -17.88 -17.65
C GLU A 191 27.66 -17.20 -18.27
N VAL A 192 27.98 -17.53 -19.53
CA VAL A 192 29.05 -16.90 -20.33
C VAL A 192 28.77 -15.42 -20.57
N GLU A 193 27.53 -15.04 -20.88
CA GLU A 193 27.17 -13.64 -21.10
C GLU A 193 27.27 -12.82 -19.80
N SER A 194 26.83 -13.39 -18.68
CA SER A 194 26.98 -12.78 -17.35
C SER A 194 28.46 -12.62 -16.95
N THR A 195 29.31 -13.61 -17.23
CA THR A 195 30.75 -13.50 -16.93
C THR A 195 31.46 -12.47 -17.81
N LYS A 196 31.07 -12.33 -19.09
CA LYS A 196 31.59 -11.26 -19.96
C LYS A 196 31.27 -9.86 -19.41
N LYS A 197 30.04 -9.63 -18.95
CA LYS A 197 29.65 -8.35 -18.32
C LYS A 197 30.42 -8.07 -17.03
N MET A 198 30.74 -9.11 -16.25
CA MET A 198 31.56 -9.00 -15.06
C MET A 198 33.01 -8.61 -15.38
N LEU A 199 33.59 -9.17 -16.44
CA LEU A 199 34.94 -8.83 -16.91
C LEU A 199 35.01 -7.39 -17.43
N THR A 200 34.02 -6.94 -18.22
CA THR A 200 33.98 -5.54 -18.70
C THR A 200 33.86 -4.55 -17.54
N ASN A 201 33.08 -4.87 -16.51
CA ASN A 201 32.97 -4.01 -15.33
C ASN A 201 34.28 -3.97 -14.53
N ALA A 202 35.01 -5.09 -14.45
CA ALA A 202 36.30 -5.14 -13.79
C ALA A 202 37.37 -4.32 -14.54
N GLU A 203 37.37 -4.35 -15.88
CA GLU A 203 38.24 -3.50 -16.71
C GLU A 203 37.94 -2.01 -16.51
N LEU A 204 36.66 -1.64 -16.41
CA LEU A 204 36.25 -0.25 -16.12
C LEU A 204 36.70 0.22 -14.74
N LEU A 205 36.57 -0.64 -13.72
CA LEU A 205 37.04 -0.33 -12.35
C LEU A 205 38.55 -0.15 -12.30
N ILE A 206 39.32 -0.98 -13.02
CA ILE A 206 40.78 -0.85 -13.10
C ILE A 206 41.16 0.45 -13.83
N ALA A 207 40.52 0.74 -14.97
CA ALA A 207 40.78 1.96 -15.72
C ALA A 207 40.45 3.23 -14.92
N TYR A 208 39.36 3.19 -14.13
CA TYR A 208 38.98 4.27 -13.24
C TYR A 208 39.95 4.43 -12.07
N GLY A 209 40.28 3.34 -11.36
CA GLY A 209 41.22 3.35 -10.23
C GLY A 209 42.64 3.80 -10.64
N LEU A 210 43.11 3.42 -11.85
CA LEU A 210 44.37 3.91 -12.40
C LEU A 210 44.34 5.41 -12.70
N LYS A 211 43.18 5.96 -13.08
CA LYS A 211 42.98 7.39 -13.36
C LYS A 211 42.88 8.22 -12.08
N THR A 212 42.26 7.69 -11.03
CA THR A 212 42.08 8.34 -9.73
C THR A 212 43.23 8.08 -8.75
N LYS A 213 44.17 7.19 -9.10
CA LYS A 213 45.26 6.67 -8.23
C LYS A 213 44.75 5.99 -6.96
N ASP A 214 43.53 5.45 -7.01
CA ASP A 214 42.96 4.67 -5.92
C ASP A 214 43.32 3.19 -6.10
N PHE A 215 44.28 2.73 -5.30
CA PHE A 215 44.77 1.35 -5.36
C PHE A 215 43.73 0.33 -4.87
N ALA A 216 42.74 0.74 -4.06
CA ALA A 216 41.70 -0.17 -3.55
C ALA A 216 40.70 -0.57 -4.65
N GLU A 217 40.38 0.36 -5.56
CA GLU A 217 39.52 0.08 -6.71
C GLU A 217 40.24 -0.79 -7.77
N VAL A 218 41.55 -0.61 -7.94
CA VAL A 218 42.38 -1.45 -8.81
C VAL A 218 42.50 -2.88 -8.26
N GLU A 219 42.68 -3.04 -6.95
CA GLU A 219 42.74 -4.36 -6.29
C GLU A 219 41.39 -5.10 -6.37
N SER A 220 40.29 -4.37 -6.17
CA SER A 220 38.93 -4.89 -6.32
C SER A 220 38.65 -5.34 -7.76
N GLY A 221 39.07 -4.53 -8.75
CA GLY A 221 38.97 -4.88 -10.17
C GLY A 221 39.81 -6.10 -10.54
N ASN A 222 41.04 -6.21 -10.04
CA ASN A 222 41.90 -7.38 -10.28
C ASN A 222 41.32 -8.67 -9.67
N SER A 223 40.72 -8.58 -8.48
CA SER A 223 40.03 -9.69 -7.83
C SER A 223 38.81 -10.16 -8.62
N LEU A 224 38.03 -9.21 -9.16
CA LEU A 224 36.90 -9.48 -10.05
C LEU A 224 37.34 -10.11 -11.39
N LEU A 225 38.45 -9.65 -11.97
CA LEU A 225 39.04 -10.26 -13.17
C LEU A 225 39.48 -11.70 -12.94
N ALA A 226 40.16 -11.99 -11.83
CA ALA A 226 40.61 -13.33 -11.50
C ALA A 226 39.42 -14.31 -11.32
N SER A 227 38.40 -13.86 -10.59
CA SER A 227 37.16 -14.63 -10.39
C SER A 227 36.39 -14.84 -11.70
N GLY A 228 36.30 -13.80 -12.54
CA GLY A 228 35.65 -13.87 -13.85
C GLY A 228 36.35 -14.82 -14.82
N LYS A 229 37.69 -14.80 -14.88
CA LYS A 229 38.50 -15.70 -15.72
C LYS A 229 38.32 -17.16 -15.32
N SER A 230 38.37 -17.46 -14.02
CA SER A 230 38.16 -18.83 -13.51
C SER A 230 36.76 -19.36 -13.86
N ARG A 231 35.72 -18.53 -13.72
CA ARG A 231 34.34 -18.91 -14.08
C ARG A 231 34.16 -19.14 -15.58
N LEU A 232 34.78 -18.30 -16.42
CA LEU A 232 34.76 -18.47 -17.87
C LEU A 232 35.44 -19.79 -18.29
N GLU A 233 36.58 -20.12 -17.68
CA GLU A 233 37.33 -21.35 -17.96
C GLU A 233 36.53 -22.60 -17.58
N MET A 234 35.85 -22.58 -16.42
CA MET A 234 34.93 -23.65 -16.02
C MET A 234 33.73 -23.79 -16.99
N ALA A 235 33.16 -22.69 -17.46
CA ALA A 235 32.06 -22.72 -18.43
C ALA A 235 32.52 -23.28 -19.80
N ILE A 236 33.73 -22.93 -20.26
CA ILE A 236 34.34 -23.47 -21.49
C ILE A 236 34.62 -24.96 -21.36
N GLN A 237 35.13 -25.43 -20.21
CA GLN A 237 35.35 -26.86 -19.97
C GLN A 237 34.03 -27.66 -19.94
N LYS A 238 32.97 -27.12 -19.33
CA LYS A 238 31.63 -27.73 -19.36
C LYS A 238 31.09 -27.84 -20.79
N LEU A 239 31.27 -26.81 -21.62
CA LEU A 239 30.86 -26.79 -23.03
C LEU A 239 31.67 -27.76 -23.91
N ALA A 240 32.96 -27.95 -23.60
CA ALA A 240 33.80 -28.94 -24.28
C ALA A 240 33.47 -30.39 -23.87
N GLY A 241 33.04 -30.59 -22.61
CA GLY A 241 32.58 -31.89 -22.10
C GLY A 241 31.24 -32.34 -22.67
N SER A 242 30.29 -31.42 -22.91
CA SER A 242 28.99 -31.73 -23.51
C SER A 242 29.10 -32.13 -24.99
N ARG A 243 30.05 -31.57 -25.74
CA ARG A 243 30.35 -31.97 -27.14
C ARG A 243 30.99 -33.36 -27.29
N LYS A 244 31.57 -33.94 -26.23
CA LYS A 244 32.32 -35.21 -26.27
C LYS A 244 31.49 -36.46 -25.96
N LYS A 245 30.18 -36.36 -25.66
CA LYS A 245 29.32 -37.56 -25.49
C LYS A 245 28.85 -38.03 -26.88
N PRO A 246 29.41 -39.11 -27.47
CA PRO A 246 28.85 -39.68 -28.68
C PRO A 246 27.49 -40.29 -28.36
N ALA A 247 26.51 -40.08 -29.25
CA ALA A 247 25.21 -40.71 -29.21
C ALA A 247 25.39 -42.24 -29.19
N ARG A 248 25.11 -42.88 -28.05
CA ARG A 248 24.95 -44.34 -27.99
C ARG A 248 23.71 -44.68 -28.80
N LYS A 249 23.92 -45.34 -29.95
CA LYS A 249 22.89 -46.07 -30.70
C LYS A 249 22.42 -47.28 -29.90
#